data_AF-A0A9R0XB27-F1
#
_entry.id   AF-A0A9R0XB27-F1
#
_cell.length_a   1.000
_cell.length_b   1.000
_cell.length_c   1.000
_cell.angle_alpha   90.00
_cell.angle_beta   90.00
_cell.angle_gamma   90.00
#
_symmetry.space_group_name_H-M   'P 1'
#
loop_
_entity.id
_entity.type
_entity.pdbx_description
1 polymer ?
#
loop_
_entity_poly.entity_id
_entity_poly.type
_entity_poly.pdbx_seq_one_letter_code
_entity_poly.pdbx_strand_id
1 'polypeptide(L)'
;MLFVSWQAACNSSALFLTAAAQNLLCLKLAEELGIIVANPWVSWFQAASLPAIVSLLATPYLLYKIFPPEIKDTPEAPALAAEKLKLMGPVTKNEWVMIGTMILAVSLWIFGDAIGVSSVVAAMLGLSILLLLGVLDWDDCLSEKSAWDTLSWFAVLVAMAGQLTDLGIVSWMSTSVAKLLESFSLSWPAAFVVLEASYFLIHYLFASQTGHVGALYSAFLAMHLAAGVPGVLSALALAFNTNLFGALTHYSSGQAAVYFGAGYLELPDIFRLGFVTALINALIWGVVGTFWWKFLGLY
;
A
#
# COMPACT_ATOMS: atom_id res chain seq x y z
N MET A 1 14.22 16.81 -0.61
CA MET A 1 12.90 16.78 0.07
C MET A 1 11.89 15.93 -0.70
N LEU A 2 11.72 16.17 -2.01
CA LEU A 2 10.71 15.48 -2.84
C LEU A 2 10.80 13.94 -2.81
N PHE A 3 12.00 13.38 -3.01
CA PHE A 3 12.21 11.92 -2.95
C PHE A 3 11.93 11.33 -1.56
N VAL A 4 12.24 12.08 -0.49
CA VAL A 4 11.91 11.66 0.89
C VAL A 4 10.40 11.61 1.10
N SER A 5 9.68 12.62 0.64
CA SER A 5 8.21 12.66 0.71
C SER A 5 7.58 11.50 -0.07
N TRP A 6 8.14 11.16 -1.23
CA TRP A 6 7.68 10.01 -2.02
C TRP A 6 7.89 8.68 -1.28
N GLN A 7 9.08 8.45 -0.74
CA GLN A 7 9.39 7.23 0.03
C GLN A 7 8.56 7.14 1.32
N ALA A 8 8.33 8.26 2.00
CA ALA A 8 7.46 8.33 3.16
C ALA A 8 6.00 8.04 2.77
N ALA A 9 5.54 8.51 1.61
CA ALA A 9 4.21 8.20 1.09
C ALA A 9 4.04 6.70 0.87
N CYS A 10 5.01 6.00 0.28
CA CYS A 10 4.95 4.54 0.11
C CYS A 10 4.87 3.79 1.45
N ASN A 11 5.66 4.21 2.45
CA ASN A 11 5.60 3.61 3.80
C ASN A 11 4.27 3.92 4.52
N SER A 12 3.73 5.12 4.33
CA SER A 12 2.40 5.48 4.86
C SER A 12 1.29 4.69 4.17
N SER A 13 1.41 4.44 2.86
CA SER A 13 0.48 3.60 2.10
C SER A 13 0.49 2.14 2.58
N ALA A 14 1.64 1.65 3.06
CA ALA A 14 1.72 0.33 3.69
C ALA A 14 1.05 0.30 5.09
N LEU A 15 1.09 1.39 5.85
CA LEU A 15 0.55 1.45 7.22
C LEU A 15 -0.98 1.31 7.28
N PHE A 16 -1.70 1.93 6.34
CA PHE A 16 -3.17 1.95 6.36
C PHE A 16 -3.77 1.21 5.18
N LEU A 17 -4.73 0.34 5.45
CA LEU A 17 -5.45 -0.41 4.42
C LEU A 17 -6.07 0.50 3.35
N THR A 18 -6.62 1.64 3.77
CA THR A 18 -7.35 2.57 2.88
C THR A 18 -6.47 3.65 2.26
N ALA A 19 -5.14 3.63 2.48
CA ALA A 19 -4.24 4.64 1.94
C ALA A 19 -3.88 4.45 0.46
N ALA A 20 -4.12 3.26 -0.10
CA ALA A 20 -3.90 3.01 -1.51
C ALA A 20 -4.86 1.96 -2.06
N ALA A 21 -5.31 2.15 -3.30
CA ALA A 21 -6.33 1.30 -3.91
C ALA A 21 -5.89 -0.17 -3.97
N GLN A 22 -4.64 -0.41 -4.35
CA GLN A 22 -4.10 -1.77 -4.51
C GLN A 22 -4.16 -2.59 -3.22
N ASN A 23 -4.22 -1.96 -2.05
CA ASN A 23 -4.32 -2.66 -0.76
C ASN A 23 -5.65 -3.41 -0.66
N LEU A 24 -6.75 -2.74 -1.05
CA LEU A 24 -8.08 -3.35 -1.10
C LEU A 24 -8.16 -4.44 -2.19
N LEU A 25 -7.50 -4.22 -3.33
CA LEU A 25 -7.41 -5.24 -4.38
C LEU A 25 -6.69 -6.50 -3.89
N CYS A 26 -5.58 -6.36 -3.16
CA CYS A 26 -4.87 -7.51 -2.58
C CYS A 26 -5.78 -8.33 -1.66
N LEU A 27 -6.56 -7.68 -0.80
CA LEU A 27 -7.51 -8.39 0.07
C LEU A 27 -8.60 -9.10 -0.71
N LYS A 28 -9.15 -8.46 -1.75
CA LYS A 28 -10.16 -9.09 -2.61
C LYS A 28 -9.61 -10.30 -3.36
N LEU A 29 -8.41 -10.20 -3.92
CA LEU A 29 -7.75 -11.32 -4.58
C LEU A 29 -7.36 -12.43 -3.59
N ALA A 30 -7.08 -12.10 -2.33
CA ALA A 30 -6.85 -13.10 -1.29
C ALA A 30 -8.13 -13.86 -0.93
N GLU A 31 -9.27 -13.17 -0.86
CA GLU A 31 -10.60 -13.78 -0.63
C GLU A 31 -10.95 -14.79 -1.73
N GLU A 32 -10.65 -14.49 -3.01
CA GLU A 32 -10.84 -15.43 -4.14
C GLU A 32 -10.03 -16.73 -3.99
N LEU A 33 -8.93 -16.68 -3.22
CA LEU A 33 -8.09 -17.85 -2.90
C LEU A 33 -8.46 -18.48 -1.54
N GLY A 34 -9.57 -18.07 -0.93
CA GLY A 34 -10.06 -18.59 0.35
C GLY A 34 -9.35 -18.01 1.58
N ILE A 35 -8.52 -16.98 1.42
CA ILE A 35 -7.82 -16.33 2.53
C ILE A 35 -8.62 -15.10 2.97
N ILE A 36 -9.38 -15.25 4.04
CA ILE A 36 -10.19 -14.18 4.62
C ILE A 36 -9.44 -13.56 5.79
N VAL A 37 -9.11 -12.26 5.67
CA VAL A 37 -8.51 -11.48 6.77
C VAL A 37 -9.64 -10.95 7.66
N ALA A 38 -9.80 -11.53 8.85
CA ALA A 38 -10.78 -11.06 9.83
C ALA A 38 -10.47 -9.61 10.25
N ASN A 39 -11.52 -8.79 10.45
CA ASN A 39 -11.42 -7.36 10.73
C ASN A 39 -10.30 -6.66 9.90
N PRO A 40 -10.48 -6.56 8.56
CA PRO A 40 -9.38 -6.29 7.64
C PRO A 40 -8.59 -5.03 7.95
N TRP A 41 -9.26 -3.95 8.37
CA TRP A 41 -8.60 -2.68 8.65
C TRP A 41 -7.71 -2.78 9.89
N VAL A 42 -8.23 -3.37 10.98
CA VAL A 42 -7.48 -3.53 12.23
C VAL A 42 -6.34 -4.52 12.04
N SER A 43 -6.59 -5.67 11.42
CA SER A 43 -5.56 -6.68 11.16
C SER A 43 -4.44 -6.14 10.27
N TRP A 44 -4.78 -5.37 9.22
CA TRP A 44 -3.78 -4.68 8.40
C TRP A 44 -2.97 -3.69 9.22
N PHE A 45 -3.64 -2.79 9.95
CA PHE A 45 -2.96 -1.78 10.76
C PHE A 45 -2.04 -2.41 11.81
N GLN A 46 -2.51 -3.43 12.52
CA GLN A 46 -1.71 -4.17 13.49
C GLN A 46 -0.49 -4.80 12.84
N ALA A 47 -0.66 -5.57 11.76
CA ALA A 47 0.45 -6.24 11.08
C ALA A 47 1.46 -5.26 10.46
N ALA A 48 1.00 -4.12 9.94
CA ALA A 48 1.85 -3.08 9.36
C ALA A 48 2.50 -2.16 10.39
N SER A 49 1.89 -1.97 11.56
CA SER A 49 2.21 -0.89 12.50
C SER A 49 3.70 -0.76 12.81
N LEU A 50 4.30 -1.74 13.49
CA LEU A 50 5.69 -1.65 13.92
C LEU A 50 6.68 -1.50 12.74
N PRO A 51 6.67 -2.35 11.69
CA PRO A 51 7.61 -2.17 10.58
C PRO A 51 7.39 -0.87 9.81
N ALA A 52 6.14 -0.45 9.56
CA ALA A 52 5.85 0.78 8.84
C ALA A 52 6.23 2.03 9.64
N ILE A 53 5.98 2.06 10.97
CA ILE A 53 6.41 3.17 11.84
C ILE A 53 7.93 3.27 11.87
N VAL A 54 8.64 2.14 11.98
CA VAL A 54 10.11 2.13 11.91
C VAL A 54 10.59 2.64 10.56
N SER A 55 9.99 2.20 9.45
CA SER A 55 10.33 2.73 8.12
C SER A 55 10.02 4.22 7.97
N LEU A 56 8.89 4.71 8.48
CA LEU A 56 8.51 6.14 8.44
C LEU A 56 9.49 7.03 9.21
N LEU A 57 10.13 6.52 10.26
CA LEU A 57 11.14 7.24 11.02
C LEU A 57 12.54 7.08 10.40
N ALA A 58 12.91 5.87 10.00
CA ALA A 58 14.25 5.54 9.52
C ALA A 58 14.51 6.05 8.10
N THR A 59 13.56 5.88 7.17
CA THR A 59 13.76 6.21 5.75
C THR A 59 14.05 7.70 5.54
N PRO A 60 13.32 8.66 6.15
CA PRO A 60 13.67 10.07 6.03
C PRO A 60 15.04 10.42 6.59
N TYR A 61 15.42 9.84 7.74
CA TYR A 61 16.72 10.08 8.36
C TYR A 61 17.87 9.55 7.49
N LEU A 62 17.73 8.34 6.93
CA LEU A 62 18.73 7.73 6.08
C LEU A 62 18.87 8.49 4.76
N LEU A 63 17.76 8.89 4.14
CA LEU A 63 17.78 9.69 2.93
C LEU A 63 18.35 11.09 3.16
N TYR A 64 18.10 11.72 4.32
CA TYR A 64 18.74 12.98 4.68
C TYR A 64 20.27 12.87 4.73
N LYS A 65 20.81 11.70 5.11
CA LYS A 65 22.26 11.46 5.10
C LYS A 65 22.81 11.12 3.73
N ILE A 66 22.09 10.31 2.94
CA ILE A 66 22.57 9.79 1.64
C ILE A 66 22.37 10.81 0.52
N PHE A 67 21.29 11.60 0.60
CA PHE A 67 20.88 12.60 -0.37
C PHE A 67 20.44 13.89 0.35
N PRO A 68 21.38 14.60 0.99
CA PRO A 68 21.06 15.78 1.78
C PRO A 68 20.48 16.90 0.92
N PRO A 69 19.49 17.66 1.41
CA PRO A 69 19.01 18.84 0.70
C PRO A 69 20.10 19.92 0.69
N GLU A 70 20.16 20.68 -0.42
CA GLU A 70 21.07 21.83 -0.56
C GLU A 70 20.74 22.93 0.47
N ILE A 71 19.45 23.21 0.64
CA ILE A 71 18.94 24.16 1.62
C ILE A 71 18.49 23.40 2.87
N LYS A 72 19.18 23.65 3.98
CA LYS A 72 18.90 23.02 5.29
C LYS A 72 18.25 23.96 6.29
N ASP A 73 18.26 25.26 5.99
CA ASP A 73 17.67 26.29 6.84
C ASP A 73 16.80 27.21 5.99
N THR A 74 15.59 27.44 6.47
CA THR A 74 14.58 28.30 5.85
C THR A 74 13.97 29.17 6.94
N PRO A 75 14.71 30.16 7.48
CA PRO A 75 14.29 30.94 8.64
C PRO A 75 13.02 31.78 8.38
N GLU A 76 12.75 32.09 7.11
CA GLU A 76 11.55 32.79 6.63
C GLU A 76 10.30 31.90 6.60
N ALA A 77 10.44 30.56 6.59
CA ALA A 77 9.32 29.65 6.39
C ALA A 77 8.26 29.70 7.50
N PRO A 78 8.60 29.79 8.81
CA PRO A 78 7.61 29.96 9.86
C PRO A 78 6.81 31.26 9.73
N ALA A 79 7.47 32.36 9.37
CA ALA A 79 6.82 33.66 9.18
C ALA A 79 5.87 33.62 7.98
N LEU A 80 6.31 33.04 6.85
CA LEU A 80 5.48 32.87 5.66
C LEU A 80 4.29 31.94 5.92
N ALA A 81 4.47 30.84 6.65
CA ALA A 81 3.39 29.93 7.01
C ALA A 81 2.35 30.61 7.91
N ALA A 82 2.79 31.42 8.89
CA ALA A 82 1.90 32.19 9.75
C ALA A 82 1.11 33.26 8.97
N GLU A 83 1.75 33.92 8.00
CA GLU A 83 1.09 34.86 7.10
C GLU A 83 0.03 34.15 6.25
N LYS A 84 0.38 33.03 5.61
CA LYS A 84 -0.56 32.23 4.80
C LYS A 84 -1.73 31.71 5.64
N LEU A 85 -1.49 31.23 6.85
CA LEU A 85 -2.54 30.80 7.76
C LEU A 85 -3.49 31.95 8.12
N LYS A 86 -2.95 33.15 8.37
CA LYS A 86 -3.75 34.35 8.63
C LYS A 86 -4.61 34.73 7.43
N LEU A 87 -4.08 34.58 6.21
CA LEU A 87 -4.80 34.84 4.95
C LEU A 87 -5.91 33.80 4.68
N MET A 88 -5.71 32.54 5.08
CA MET A 88 -6.74 31.49 4.98
C MET A 88 -7.95 31.76 5.89
N GLY A 89 -7.73 32.41 7.04
CA GLY A 89 -8.80 32.77 7.97
C GLY A 89 -9.22 31.62 8.90
N PRO A 90 -10.36 31.77 9.60
CA PRO A 90 -10.84 30.74 10.52
C PRO A 90 -11.36 29.50 9.78
N VAL A 91 -11.27 28.34 10.43
CA VAL A 91 -11.76 27.06 9.88
C VAL A 91 -13.24 27.18 9.52
N THR A 92 -13.55 26.86 8.28
CA THR A 92 -14.89 26.96 7.71
C THR A 92 -15.79 25.81 8.19
N LYS A 93 -17.10 25.98 8.02
CA LYS A 93 -18.07 24.93 8.32
C LYS A 93 -17.79 23.65 7.53
N ASN A 94 -17.44 23.77 6.25
CA ASN A 94 -17.18 22.62 5.38
C ASN A 94 -15.93 21.84 5.84
N GLU A 95 -14.87 22.55 6.27
CA GLU A 95 -13.68 21.91 6.84
C GLU A 95 -13.99 21.15 8.14
N TRP A 96 -14.83 21.71 9.01
CA TRP A 96 -15.29 21.00 10.22
C TRP A 96 -16.12 19.75 9.90
N VAL A 97 -17.00 19.83 8.90
CA VAL A 97 -17.78 18.66 8.45
C VAL A 97 -16.85 17.59 7.89
N MET A 98 -15.83 17.96 7.11
CA MET A 98 -14.83 17.03 6.58
C MET A 98 -14.08 16.33 7.72
N ILE A 99 -13.57 17.09 8.70
CA ILE A 99 -12.88 16.51 9.86
C ILE A 99 -13.79 15.53 10.62
N GLY A 100 -15.03 15.94 10.91
CA GLY A 100 -16.00 15.10 11.61
C GLY A 100 -16.32 13.81 10.84
N THR A 101 -16.47 13.92 9.52
CA THR A 101 -16.73 12.76 8.64
C THR A 101 -15.53 11.81 8.61
N MET A 102 -14.31 12.33 8.59
CA MET A 102 -13.10 11.51 8.64
C MET A 102 -12.97 10.78 9.97
N ILE A 103 -13.24 11.45 11.09
CA ILE A 103 -13.25 10.83 12.43
C ILE A 103 -14.30 9.71 12.50
N LEU A 104 -15.50 9.95 11.95
CA LEU A 104 -16.55 8.94 11.88
C LEU A 104 -16.12 7.73 11.03
N ALA A 105 -15.58 7.95 9.83
CA ALA A 105 -15.14 6.88 8.95
C ALA A 105 -14.05 6.00 9.60
N VAL A 106 -13.05 6.63 10.23
CA VAL A 106 -11.99 5.91 10.97
C VAL A 106 -12.58 5.14 12.15
N SER A 107 -13.52 5.73 12.90
CA SER A 107 -14.19 5.04 14.00
C SER A 107 -14.96 3.81 13.51
N LEU A 108 -15.67 3.92 12.38
CA LEU A 108 -16.38 2.80 11.77
C LEU A 108 -15.43 1.75 11.19
N TRP A 109 -14.25 2.11 10.70
CA TRP A 109 -13.25 1.11 10.30
C TRP A 109 -12.67 0.33 11.49
N ILE A 110 -12.52 0.97 12.65
CA ILE A 110 -12.00 0.32 13.86
C ILE A 110 -13.07 -0.57 14.52
N PHE A 111 -14.29 -0.05 14.67
CA PHE A 111 -15.35 -0.70 15.45
C PHE A 111 -16.45 -1.37 14.59
N GLY A 112 -16.39 -1.22 13.27
CA GLY A 112 -17.47 -1.62 12.35
C GLY A 112 -17.80 -3.09 12.40
N ASP A 113 -16.80 -3.96 12.52
CA ASP A 113 -16.98 -5.41 12.60
C ASP A 113 -17.87 -5.81 13.80
N ALA A 114 -17.71 -5.13 14.94
CA ALA A 114 -18.50 -5.39 16.15
C ALA A 114 -19.98 -5.00 16.03
N ILE A 115 -20.31 -4.13 15.06
CA ILE A 115 -21.67 -3.65 14.80
C ILE A 115 -22.20 -4.04 13.41
N GLY A 116 -21.50 -4.95 12.71
CA GLY A 116 -21.89 -5.45 11.38
C GLY A 116 -21.74 -4.43 10.24
N VAL A 117 -20.91 -3.40 10.41
CA VAL A 117 -20.62 -2.38 9.39
C VAL A 117 -19.32 -2.73 8.68
N SER A 118 -19.40 -3.05 7.39
CA SER A 118 -18.20 -3.29 6.58
C SER A 118 -17.44 -2.00 6.25
N SER A 119 -16.16 -2.13 5.91
CA SER A 119 -15.32 -0.98 5.55
C SER A 119 -15.83 -0.19 4.33
N VAL A 120 -16.49 -0.89 3.40
CA VAL A 120 -17.13 -0.29 2.22
C VAL A 120 -18.34 0.55 2.63
N VAL A 121 -19.18 0.03 3.54
CA VAL A 121 -20.33 0.78 4.05
C VAL A 121 -19.88 2.03 4.80
N ALA A 122 -18.81 1.94 5.60
CA ALA A 122 -18.24 3.09 6.29
C ALA A 122 -17.77 4.19 5.31
N ALA A 123 -17.08 3.82 4.22
CA ALA A 123 -16.66 4.75 3.18
C ALA A 123 -17.87 5.40 2.47
N MET A 124 -18.89 4.60 2.17
CA MET A 124 -20.10 5.09 1.49
C MET A 124 -20.93 6.02 2.36
N LEU A 125 -20.99 5.75 3.67
CA LEU A 125 -21.61 6.67 4.62
C LEU A 125 -20.84 8.00 4.67
N GLY A 126 -19.51 7.95 4.71
CA GLY A 126 -18.66 9.14 4.65
C GLY A 126 -18.95 10.00 3.41
N LEU A 127 -18.91 9.40 2.21
CA LEU A 127 -19.24 10.11 0.97
C LEU A 127 -20.66 10.70 1.00
N SER A 128 -21.64 9.93 1.48
CA SER A 128 -23.03 10.36 1.58
C SER A 128 -23.18 11.60 2.47
N ILE A 129 -22.47 11.65 3.61
CA ILE A 129 -22.47 12.80 4.51
C ILE A 129 -21.87 14.03 3.82
N LEU A 130 -20.75 13.88 3.11
CA LEU A 130 -20.08 14.99 2.42
C LEU A 130 -20.98 15.60 1.33
N LEU A 131 -21.68 14.75 0.56
CA LEU A 131 -22.64 15.20 -0.46
C LEU A 131 -23.87 15.88 0.17
N LEU A 132 -24.47 15.27 1.19
CA LEU A 132 -25.68 15.80 1.82
C LEU A 132 -25.44 17.15 2.52
N LEU A 133 -24.24 17.35 3.07
CA LEU A 133 -23.88 18.59 3.76
C LEU A 133 -23.25 19.64 2.82
N GLY A 134 -23.13 19.35 1.53
CA GLY A 134 -22.61 20.26 0.52
C GLY A 134 -21.12 20.58 0.68
N VAL A 135 -20.36 19.64 1.24
CA VAL A 135 -18.88 19.72 1.24
C VAL A 135 -18.32 19.30 -0.12
N LEU A 136 -18.95 18.29 -0.73
CA LEU A 136 -18.73 17.89 -2.11
C LEU A 136 -20.02 18.03 -2.88
N ASP A 137 -19.93 18.35 -4.15
CA ASP A 137 -21.04 18.25 -5.09
C ASP A 137 -20.93 16.98 -5.95
N TRP A 138 -21.96 16.72 -6.77
CA TRP A 138 -21.96 15.52 -7.61
C TRP A 138 -20.95 15.60 -8.76
N ASP A 139 -20.64 16.81 -9.22
CA ASP A 139 -19.67 17.02 -10.29
C ASP A 139 -18.23 16.76 -9.79
N ASP A 140 -17.93 17.02 -8.51
CA ASP A 140 -16.70 16.58 -7.85
C ASP A 140 -16.56 15.05 -7.97
N CYS A 141 -17.61 14.29 -7.67
CA CYS A 141 -17.59 12.83 -7.79
C CYS A 141 -17.42 12.33 -9.24
N LEU A 142 -18.06 12.99 -10.21
CA LEU A 142 -17.96 12.63 -11.62
C LEU A 142 -16.58 12.99 -12.20
N SER A 143 -15.98 14.08 -11.71
CA SER A 143 -14.68 14.57 -12.18
C SER A 143 -13.49 13.89 -11.50
N GLU A 144 -13.73 13.12 -10.42
CA GLU A 144 -12.72 12.31 -9.73
C GLU A 144 -12.32 11.07 -10.55
N LYS A 145 -11.62 11.31 -11.68
CA LYS A 145 -11.23 10.28 -12.66
C LYS A 145 -10.43 9.14 -12.04
N SER A 146 -9.64 9.41 -11.00
CA SER A 146 -8.83 8.38 -10.35
C SER A 146 -9.68 7.29 -9.71
N ALA A 147 -10.83 7.63 -9.14
CA ALA A 147 -11.74 6.66 -8.55
C ALA A 147 -12.40 5.79 -9.64
N TRP A 148 -12.84 6.39 -10.75
CA TRP A 148 -13.46 5.68 -11.88
C TRP A 148 -12.50 4.74 -12.60
N ASP A 149 -11.25 5.19 -12.82
CA ASP A 149 -10.19 4.36 -13.41
C ASP A 149 -9.91 3.14 -12.51
N THR A 150 -9.75 3.37 -11.21
CA THR A 150 -9.54 2.31 -10.21
C THR A 150 -10.68 1.29 -10.22
N LEU A 151 -11.93 1.76 -10.17
CA LEU A 151 -13.11 0.90 -10.17
C LEU A 151 -13.16 0.01 -11.42
N SER A 152 -12.89 0.60 -12.59
CA SER A 152 -12.93 -0.10 -13.88
C SER A 152 -11.85 -1.18 -13.95
N TRP A 153 -10.61 -0.85 -13.57
CA TRP A 153 -9.51 -1.81 -13.55
C TRP A 153 -9.75 -2.94 -12.54
N PHE A 154 -10.22 -2.62 -11.33
CA PHE A 154 -10.44 -3.63 -10.30
C PHE A 154 -11.54 -4.60 -10.70
N ALA A 155 -12.64 -4.10 -11.29
CA ALA A 155 -13.72 -4.96 -11.77
C ALA A 155 -13.22 -5.98 -12.81
N VAL A 156 -12.43 -5.54 -13.79
CA VAL A 156 -11.87 -6.43 -14.82
C VAL A 156 -10.86 -7.40 -14.22
N LEU A 157 -9.92 -6.93 -13.40
CA LEU A 157 -8.84 -7.75 -12.85
C LEU A 157 -9.36 -8.82 -11.88
N VAL A 158 -10.27 -8.46 -10.97
CA VAL A 158 -10.88 -9.43 -10.05
C VAL A 158 -11.68 -10.48 -10.82
N ALA A 159 -12.48 -10.07 -11.82
CA ALA A 159 -13.22 -11.01 -12.65
C ALA A 159 -12.30 -11.97 -13.43
N MET A 160 -11.21 -11.45 -14.02
CA MET A 160 -10.21 -12.28 -14.72
C MET A 160 -9.49 -13.23 -13.77
N ALA A 161 -9.09 -12.76 -12.57
CA ALA A 161 -8.43 -13.60 -11.57
C ALA A 161 -9.35 -14.74 -11.09
N GLY A 162 -10.64 -14.46 -10.89
CA GLY A 162 -11.65 -15.49 -10.61
C GLY A 162 -11.72 -16.53 -11.73
N GLN A 163 -11.83 -16.09 -12.99
CA GLN A 163 -11.87 -17.01 -14.13
C GLN A 163 -10.58 -17.86 -14.28
N LEU A 164 -9.40 -17.28 -14.06
CA LEU A 164 -8.14 -18.04 -14.08
C LEU A 164 -8.09 -19.09 -12.96
N THR A 165 -8.69 -18.80 -11.81
CA THR A 165 -8.81 -19.72 -10.68
C THR A 165 -9.78 -20.86 -11.02
N ASP A 166 -10.97 -20.52 -11.52
CA ASP A 166 -12.00 -21.50 -11.93
C ASP A 166 -11.51 -22.43 -13.05
N LEU A 167 -10.74 -21.91 -14.01
CA LEU A 167 -10.12 -22.68 -15.09
C LEU A 167 -8.92 -23.54 -14.63
N GLY A 168 -8.50 -23.42 -13.36
CA GLY A 168 -7.40 -24.19 -12.78
C GLY A 168 -6.01 -23.71 -13.18
N ILE A 169 -5.87 -22.58 -13.87
CA ILE A 169 -4.57 -22.02 -14.30
C ILE A 169 -3.74 -21.62 -13.08
N VAL A 170 -4.36 -20.97 -12.08
CA VAL A 170 -3.70 -20.61 -10.83
C VAL A 170 -3.14 -21.87 -10.16
N SER A 171 -3.98 -22.90 -9.96
CA SER A 171 -3.57 -24.17 -9.37
C SER A 171 -2.41 -24.85 -10.12
N TRP A 172 -2.45 -24.87 -11.45
CA TRP A 172 -1.37 -25.42 -12.28
C TRP A 172 -0.05 -24.66 -12.10
N MET A 173 -0.08 -23.32 -12.10
CA MET A 173 1.11 -22.49 -11.93
C MET A 173 1.71 -22.67 -10.54
N SER A 174 0.87 -22.61 -9.49
CA SER A 174 1.28 -22.80 -8.11
C SER A 174 1.90 -24.17 -7.89
N THR A 175 1.31 -25.23 -8.47
CA THR A 175 1.86 -26.59 -8.40
C THR A 175 3.21 -26.69 -9.10
N SER A 176 3.39 -26.01 -10.24
CA SER A 176 4.65 -26.05 -10.99
C SER A 176 5.79 -25.38 -10.22
N VAL A 177 5.53 -24.23 -9.60
CA VAL A 177 6.52 -23.55 -8.78
C VAL A 177 6.72 -24.25 -7.44
N ALA A 178 5.67 -24.81 -6.82
CA ALA A 178 5.80 -25.63 -5.62
C ALA A 178 6.76 -26.80 -5.85
N LYS A 179 6.62 -27.53 -6.97
CA LYS A 179 7.56 -28.60 -7.35
C LYS A 179 9.00 -28.09 -7.52
N LEU A 180 9.16 -26.90 -8.09
CA LEU A 180 10.48 -26.27 -8.21
C LEU A 180 11.06 -25.94 -6.84
N LEU A 181 10.29 -25.35 -5.93
CA LEU A 181 10.72 -25.02 -4.56
C LEU A 181 10.99 -26.28 -3.72
N GLU A 182 10.16 -27.32 -3.85
CA GLU A 182 10.37 -28.64 -3.25
C GLU A 182 11.68 -29.27 -3.72
N SER A 183 12.05 -29.09 -5.00
CA SER A 183 13.33 -29.57 -5.54
C SER A 183 14.54 -28.94 -4.85
N PHE A 184 14.38 -27.73 -4.31
CA PHE A 184 15.39 -27.06 -3.49
C PHE A 184 15.34 -27.44 -2.00
N SER A 185 14.34 -28.25 -1.58
CA SER A 185 14.14 -28.68 -0.19
C SER A 185 14.12 -27.51 0.81
N LEU A 186 13.54 -26.38 0.39
CA LEU A 186 13.48 -25.18 1.21
C LEU A 186 12.45 -25.35 2.34
N SER A 187 12.78 -24.83 3.52
CA SER A 187 11.80 -24.61 4.58
C SER A 187 10.82 -23.50 4.17
N TRP A 188 9.59 -23.51 4.70
CA TRP A 188 8.61 -22.46 4.39
C TRP A 188 9.13 -21.03 4.63
N PRO A 189 9.95 -20.72 5.67
CA PRO A 189 10.50 -19.37 5.83
C PRO A 189 11.50 -19.01 4.73
N ALA A 190 12.30 -19.98 4.26
CA ALA A 190 13.23 -19.74 3.16
C ALA A 190 12.46 -19.53 1.84
N ALA A 191 11.43 -20.33 1.59
CA ALA A 191 10.55 -20.14 0.43
C ALA A 191 9.83 -18.79 0.47
N PHE A 192 9.31 -18.36 1.63
CA PHE A 192 8.71 -17.04 1.84
C PHE A 192 9.68 -15.92 1.43
N VAL A 193 10.92 -15.93 1.92
CA VAL A 193 11.91 -14.90 1.57
C VAL A 193 12.20 -14.87 0.07
N VAL A 194 12.36 -16.03 -0.57
CA VAL A 194 12.62 -16.12 -2.01
C VAL A 194 11.44 -15.60 -2.82
N LEU A 195 10.22 -15.97 -2.45
CA LEU A 195 9.01 -15.53 -3.14
C LEU A 195 8.76 -14.03 -2.95
N GLU A 196 8.90 -13.49 -1.74
CA GLU A 196 8.77 -12.06 -1.47
C GLU A 196 9.82 -11.24 -2.22
N ALA A 197 11.09 -11.68 -2.23
CA ALA A 197 12.15 -11.01 -2.99
C ALA A 197 11.88 -11.05 -4.50
N SER A 198 11.40 -12.19 -5.02
CA SER A 198 11.05 -12.34 -6.43
C SER A 198 9.88 -11.46 -6.82
N TYR A 199 8.82 -11.44 -6.00
CA TYR A 199 7.67 -10.55 -6.16
C TYR A 199 8.14 -9.10 -6.21
N PHE A 200 8.97 -8.69 -5.26
CA PHE A 200 9.46 -7.33 -5.19
C PHE A 200 10.29 -6.91 -6.41
N LEU A 201 11.25 -7.74 -6.83
CA LEU A 201 12.19 -7.43 -7.91
C LEU A 201 11.53 -7.44 -9.30
N ILE A 202 10.52 -8.28 -9.52
CA ILE A 202 9.78 -8.29 -10.80
C ILE A 202 9.11 -6.93 -11.06
N HIS A 203 8.84 -6.13 -10.02
CA HIS A 203 8.23 -4.82 -10.19
C HIS A 203 9.06 -3.84 -11.03
N TYR A 204 10.38 -4.04 -11.17
CA TYR A 204 11.19 -3.28 -12.15
C TYR A 204 10.65 -3.39 -13.59
N LEU A 205 9.84 -4.41 -13.89
CA LEU A 205 9.23 -4.63 -15.20
C LEU A 205 7.80 -4.09 -15.29
N PHE A 206 7.27 -3.47 -14.23
CA PHE A 206 5.89 -2.98 -14.14
C PHE A 206 5.84 -1.46 -13.96
N ALA A 207 4.92 -0.83 -14.70
CA ALA A 207 4.63 0.60 -14.63
C ALA A 207 3.49 0.96 -13.65
N SER A 208 3.01 0.00 -12.86
CA SER A 208 1.88 0.21 -11.96
C SER A 208 1.84 -0.81 -10.84
N GLN A 209 1.69 -0.35 -9.59
CA GLN A 209 1.45 -1.21 -8.43
C GLN A 209 0.16 -2.02 -8.61
N THR A 210 -0.93 -1.36 -9.02
CA THR A 210 -2.21 -2.02 -9.33
C THR A 210 -2.05 -3.06 -10.44
N GLY A 211 -1.35 -2.70 -11.52
CA GLY A 211 -1.11 -3.61 -12.64
C GLY A 211 -0.30 -4.84 -12.21
N HIS A 212 0.71 -4.65 -11.34
CA HIS A 212 1.46 -5.74 -10.73
C HIS A 212 0.52 -6.65 -9.91
N VAL A 213 -0.25 -6.09 -8.97
CA VAL A 213 -1.18 -6.86 -8.14
C VAL A 213 -2.14 -7.68 -8.99
N GLY A 214 -2.78 -7.06 -9.97
CA GLY A 214 -3.72 -7.74 -10.87
C GLY A 214 -3.08 -8.89 -11.66
N ALA A 215 -1.81 -8.77 -12.04
CA ALA A 215 -1.12 -9.79 -12.83
C ALA A 215 -0.56 -10.94 -11.99
N LEU A 216 0.00 -10.65 -10.81
CA LEU A 216 0.88 -11.59 -10.11
C LEU A 216 0.48 -11.92 -8.67
N TYR A 217 -0.36 -11.11 -8.01
CA TYR A 217 -0.65 -11.29 -6.58
C TYR A 217 -1.25 -12.68 -6.28
N SER A 218 -2.31 -13.07 -6.99
CA SER A 218 -2.97 -14.37 -6.78
C SER A 218 -2.03 -15.54 -7.07
N ALA A 219 -1.19 -15.43 -8.10
CA ALA A 219 -0.20 -16.46 -8.41
C ALA A 219 0.83 -16.59 -7.27
N PHE A 220 1.39 -15.47 -6.79
CA PHE A 220 2.36 -15.47 -5.70
C PHE A 220 1.76 -15.91 -4.37
N LEU A 221 0.52 -15.54 -4.07
CA LEU A 221 -0.18 -16.01 -2.88
C LEU A 221 -0.36 -17.53 -2.93
N ALA A 222 -0.81 -18.07 -4.06
CA ALA A 222 -0.95 -19.52 -4.21
C ALA A 222 0.40 -20.27 -4.16
N MET A 223 1.48 -19.67 -4.65
CA MET A 223 2.84 -20.21 -4.49
C MET A 223 3.28 -20.24 -3.02
N HIS A 224 2.97 -19.20 -2.24
CA HIS A 224 3.22 -19.17 -0.80
C HIS A 224 2.46 -20.28 -0.06
N LEU A 225 1.16 -20.44 -0.36
CA LEU A 225 0.33 -21.48 0.23
C LEU A 225 0.86 -22.88 -0.07
N ALA A 226 1.27 -23.12 -1.33
CA ALA A 226 1.85 -24.39 -1.73
C ALA A 226 3.21 -24.67 -1.08
N ALA A 227 3.98 -23.64 -0.75
CA ALA A 227 5.22 -23.74 0.03
C ALA A 227 4.99 -23.88 1.55
N GLY A 228 3.74 -23.98 2.00
CA GLY A 228 3.37 -24.14 3.41
C GLY A 228 3.45 -22.88 4.26
N VAL A 229 3.52 -21.70 3.63
CA VAL A 229 3.53 -20.42 4.36
C VAL A 229 2.12 -20.13 4.88
N PRO A 230 1.95 -19.63 6.13
CA PRO A 230 0.65 -19.24 6.65
C PRO A 230 -0.09 -18.24 5.74
N GLY A 231 -1.38 -18.49 5.48
CA GLY A 231 -2.12 -17.76 4.45
C GLY A 231 -2.30 -16.27 4.72
N VAL A 232 -2.69 -15.89 5.94
CA VAL A 232 -2.86 -14.47 6.31
C VAL A 232 -1.52 -13.73 6.29
N LEU A 233 -0.44 -14.37 6.75
CA LEU A 233 0.92 -13.82 6.65
C LEU A 233 1.28 -13.54 5.19
N SER A 234 1.06 -14.51 4.30
CA SER A 234 1.37 -14.41 2.87
C SER A 234 0.58 -13.30 2.19
N ALA A 235 -0.72 -13.22 2.46
CA ALA A 235 -1.59 -12.19 1.88
C ALA A 235 -1.15 -10.78 2.31
N LEU A 236 -0.90 -10.58 3.61
CA LEU A 236 -0.50 -9.27 4.12
C LEU A 236 0.92 -8.89 3.66
N ALA A 237 1.87 -9.81 3.69
CA ALA A 237 3.26 -9.53 3.30
C ALA A 237 3.39 -9.12 1.82
N LEU A 238 2.73 -9.84 0.90
CA LEU A 238 2.65 -9.46 -0.51
C LEU A 238 1.99 -8.08 -0.70
N ALA A 239 0.92 -7.81 0.05
CA ALA A 239 0.22 -6.54 -0.02
C ALA A 239 1.08 -5.37 0.52
N PHE A 240 1.87 -5.58 1.56
CA PHE A 240 2.83 -4.58 2.04
C PHE A 240 3.95 -4.35 1.04
N ASN A 241 4.53 -5.42 0.47
CA ASN A 241 5.57 -5.30 -0.55
C ASN A 241 5.09 -4.49 -1.75
N THR A 242 3.79 -4.59 -2.07
CA THR A 242 3.19 -3.78 -3.13
C THR A 242 3.32 -2.27 -2.89
N ASN A 243 3.27 -1.84 -1.64
CA ASN A 243 3.46 -0.44 -1.30
C ASN A 243 4.94 -0.06 -1.32
N LEU A 244 5.80 -0.92 -0.78
CA LEU A 244 7.23 -0.65 -0.58
C LEU A 244 8.01 -0.54 -1.88
N PHE A 245 7.58 -1.21 -2.96
CA PHE A 245 8.19 -1.05 -4.27
C PHE A 245 7.66 0.16 -5.07
N GLY A 246 6.76 0.95 -4.50
CA GLY A 246 6.11 2.09 -5.18
C GLY A 246 7.04 3.23 -5.59
N ALA A 247 8.24 3.25 -5.03
CA ALA A 247 9.28 4.24 -5.31
C ALA A 247 10.60 3.60 -5.80
N LEU A 248 10.52 2.48 -6.53
CA LEU A 248 11.67 1.81 -7.14
C LEU A 248 12.16 2.50 -8.41
N THR A 249 11.24 2.95 -9.25
CA THR A 249 11.52 3.55 -10.56
C THR A 249 10.61 4.76 -10.76
N HIS A 250 10.92 5.60 -11.74
CA HIS A 250 10.10 6.76 -12.09
C HIS A 250 8.68 6.40 -12.59
N TYR A 251 8.42 5.13 -12.89
CA TYR A 251 7.12 4.62 -13.34
C TYR A 251 6.50 3.60 -12.40
N SER A 252 7.10 3.26 -11.26
CA SER A 252 6.62 2.15 -10.42
C SER A 252 5.19 2.35 -9.87
N SER A 253 4.74 3.59 -9.76
CA SER A 253 3.41 3.92 -9.22
C SER A 253 2.85 5.21 -9.82
N GLY A 254 1.56 5.47 -9.56
CA GLY A 254 0.97 6.79 -9.86
C GLY A 254 1.67 7.92 -9.12
N GLN A 255 2.11 7.68 -7.88
CA GLN A 255 2.94 8.63 -7.12
C GLN A 255 4.26 8.90 -7.84
N ALA A 256 4.88 7.87 -8.41
CA ALA A 256 6.14 7.98 -9.15
C ALA A 256 6.03 8.97 -10.32
N ALA A 257 4.96 8.86 -11.11
CA ALA A 257 4.71 9.75 -12.24
C ALA A 257 4.56 11.21 -11.79
N VAL A 258 3.89 11.46 -10.65
CA VAL A 258 3.70 12.82 -10.10
C VAL A 258 5.02 13.39 -9.58
N TYR A 259 5.75 12.62 -8.76
CA TYR A 259 7.00 13.08 -8.16
C TYR A 259 8.10 13.27 -9.21
N PHE A 260 8.21 12.37 -10.19
CA PHE A 260 9.16 12.53 -11.30
C PHE A 260 8.75 13.65 -12.26
N GLY A 261 7.45 13.76 -12.57
CA GLY A 261 6.91 14.80 -13.45
C GLY A 261 7.12 16.23 -12.93
N ALA A 262 7.40 16.41 -11.63
CA ALA A 262 7.75 17.70 -11.05
C ALA A 262 9.09 18.26 -11.55
N GLY A 263 9.95 17.45 -12.18
CA GLY A 263 11.20 17.90 -12.83
C GLY A 263 12.38 18.16 -11.88
N TYR A 264 12.26 17.80 -10.60
CA TYR A 264 13.30 18.02 -9.57
C TYR A 264 14.20 16.80 -9.30
N LEU A 265 13.95 15.66 -9.93
CA LEU A 265 14.68 14.41 -9.68
C LEU A 265 15.30 13.89 -10.97
N GLU A 266 16.60 13.62 -10.93
CA GLU A 266 17.30 13.00 -12.06
C GLU A 266 17.07 11.49 -12.11
N LEU A 267 17.00 10.93 -13.31
CA LEU A 267 16.73 9.51 -13.52
C LEU A 267 17.75 8.58 -12.84
N PRO A 268 19.08 8.82 -12.91
CA PRO A 268 20.07 7.98 -12.23
C PRO A 268 19.89 7.96 -10.71
N ASP A 269 19.53 9.11 -10.12
CA ASP A 269 19.27 9.22 -8.69
C ASP A 269 18.03 8.44 -8.28
N ILE A 270 16.97 8.45 -9.08
CA ILE A 270 15.77 7.65 -8.80
C ILE A 270 16.10 6.16 -8.74
N PHE A 271 16.81 5.63 -9.73
CA PHE A 271 17.16 4.20 -9.73
C PHE A 271 18.10 3.83 -8.57
N ARG A 272 19.12 4.65 -8.34
CA ARG A 272 20.10 4.42 -7.26
C ARG A 272 19.44 4.51 -5.89
N LEU A 273 18.74 5.60 -5.62
CA LEU A 273 18.09 5.83 -4.33
C LEU A 273 16.92 4.87 -4.13
N GLY A 274 16.14 4.59 -5.17
CA GLY A 274 15.04 3.62 -5.16
C GLY A 274 15.52 2.22 -4.76
N PHE A 275 16.62 1.76 -5.36
CA PHE A 275 17.24 0.48 -4.98
C PHE A 275 17.75 0.50 -3.53
N VAL A 276 18.43 1.57 -3.11
CA VAL A 276 18.92 1.70 -1.73
C VAL A 276 17.76 1.68 -0.72
N THR A 277 16.68 2.40 -0.99
CA THR A 277 15.48 2.40 -0.12
C THR A 277 14.75 1.07 -0.14
N ALA A 278 14.76 0.35 -1.26
CA ALA A 278 14.22 -1.01 -1.31
C ALA A 278 14.99 -1.95 -0.39
N LEU A 279 16.32 -1.89 -0.37
CA LEU A 279 17.15 -2.68 0.56
C LEU A 279 16.88 -2.28 2.03
N ILE A 280 16.73 -0.99 2.31
CA ILE A 280 16.39 -0.49 3.65
C ILE A 280 15.01 -1.03 4.08
N ASN A 281 13.99 -0.92 3.22
CA ASN A 281 12.66 -1.43 3.51
C ASN A 281 12.66 -2.95 3.66
N ALA A 282 13.35 -3.69 2.79
CA ALA A 282 13.48 -5.14 2.89
C ALA A 282 14.14 -5.56 4.22
N LEU A 283 15.16 -4.83 4.68
CA LEU A 283 15.79 -5.08 5.98
C LEU A 283 14.85 -4.76 7.15
N ILE A 284 14.18 -3.60 7.12
CA ILE A 284 13.27 -3.19 8.20
C ILE A 284 12.09 -4.16 8.28
N TRP A 285 11.39 -4.40 7.17
CA TRP A 285 10.24 -5.29 7.14
C TRP A 285 10.64 -6.75 7.35
N GLY A 286 11.78 -7.19 6.83
CA GLY A 286 12.29 -8.54 7.03
C GLY A 286 12.77 -8.81 8.46
N VAL A 287 13.33 -7.83 9.17
CA VAL A 287 13.76 -8.03 10.56
C VAL A 287 12.64 -7.69 11.53
N VAL A 288 12.17 -6.44 11.50
CA VAL A 288 11.13 -5.95 12.41
C VAL A 288 9.80 -6.65 12.16
N GLY A 289 9.41 -6.79 10.88
CA GLY A 289 8.17 -7.49 10.52
C GLY A 289 8.20 -8.95 10.96
N THR A 290 9.28 -9.69 10.74
CA THR A 290 9.40 -11.08 11.22
C THR A 290 9.19 -11.19 12.73
N PHE A 291 9.85 -10.39 13.56
CA PHE A 291 9.63 -10.41 15.01
C PHE A 291 8.20 -9.99 15.39
N TRP A 292 7.68 -8.96 14.74
CA TRP A 292 6.37 -8.40 15.02
C TRP A 292 5.22 -9.35 14.65
N TRP A 293 5.27 -9.94 13.47
CA TRP A 293 4.27 -10.87 12.98
C TRP A 293 4.24 -12.16 13.82
N LYS A 294 5.39 -12.60 14.35
CA LYS A 294 5.43 -13.68 15.34
C LYS A 294 4.77 -13.28 16.65
N PHE A 295 5.04 -12.07 17.14
CA PHE A 295 4.41 -11.55 18.36
C PHE A 295 2.87 -11.46 18.21
N LEU A 296 2.39 -11.12 17.02
CA LEU A 296 0.95 -11.10 16.69
C LEU A 296 0.35 -12.49 16.43
N GLY A 297 1.16 -13.56 16.42
CA GLY A 297 0.70 -14.93 16.19
C GLY A 297 0.31 -15.23 14.73
N LEU A 298 0.88 -14.50 13.76
CA LEU A 298 0.66 -14.76 12.33
C LEU A 298 1.39 -16.01 11.83
N TYR A 299 2.38 -16.51 12.58
CA TYR A 299 3.10 -17.76 12.35
C TYR A 299 3.82 -18.25 13.62
#